data_AF-A0A536H5K9-F1
#
_entry.id   AF-A0A536H5K9-F1
#
_cell.length_a   1.000
_cell.length_b   1.000
_cell.length_c   1.000
_cell.angle_alpha   90.00
_cell.angle_beta   90.00
_cell.angle_gamma   90.00
#
_symmetry.space_group_name_H-M   'P 1'
#
loop_
_entity.id
_entity.type
_entity.pdbx_description
1 polymer ?
#
loop_
_entity_poly.entity_id
_entity_poly.type
_entity_poly.pdbx_seq_one_letter_code
_entity_poly.pdbx_strand_id
1 'polypeptide(L)'
;MSTHSCVIAPHLKDSLSTADAGKYGRMFALLPALETDEEYLLALGRAGSIMDVDSTQGGTEGNSDNPRIAAGFPVFGQFIAHDITADRSLLLHHARLQELRNFRTPRLDLDCLYGAGPTGDPHLYDIDDLDKFLLGVNDVGNMDDLPRNRQGRALVGDPRNDVHLIISQLHLAFLKFHNHVVNWLREQGVPSSEVFNEARRLVRWHYQWIVVHEFLPLSVGEVLVDDILTNGLRYYPYDGNPFIPVEFADAAYRFGHSQIRSLYTLNDSGAKGNVFPDCAGTCPVLHDRVIDWSYFFEIPGEKKPQASKKIDNSLAHSLIDLPESVVGKTELPEQHSLAYRDLERGLALDLPSGETISRAMGVEPLTLEEVGLSKLGYQGETPLFYYILKEAEVRYEGEHLGEVGGRIVAEVLLALLDSDTTSYRNIDTEWVPTLPGAREGDFTIADLLQFARTA
;
A
#
# COMPACT_ATOMS: atom_id res chain seq x y z
N MET A 1 -7.65 24.04 -13.95
CA MET A 1 -6.36 23.31 -14.07
C MET A 1 -6.18 22.63 -12.73
N SER A 2 -6.83 21.48 -12.60
CA SER A 2 -6.98 20.80 -11.32
C SER A 2 -5.78 19.89 -11.07
N THR A 3 -5.29 19.90 -9.83
CA THR A 3 -4.09 19.21 -9.36
C THR A 3 -4.52 17.96 -8.60
N HIS A 4 -4.11 16.78 -9.03
CA HIS A 4 -4.57 15.52 -8.45
C HIS A 4 -3.43 14.69 -7.84
N SER A 5 -3.28 14.79 -6.51
CA SER A 5 -2.53 13.82 -5.71
C SER A 5 -3.50 12.79 -5.13
N CYS A 6 -3.21 11.49 -5.22
CA CYS A 6 -4.19 10.46 -4.85
C CYS A 6 -4.66 10.54 -3.40
N VAL A 7 -3.80 10.88 -2.44
CA VAL A 7 -4.18 11.04 -1.02
C VAL A 7 -3.11 11.90 -0.29
N ILE A 8 -2.96 13.17 -0.64
CA ILE A 8 -2.15 14.12 0.15
C ILE A 8 -3.10 15.15 0.74
N ALA A 9 -2.97 15.43 2.04
CA ALA A 9 -3.72 16.49 2.70
C ALA A 9 -3.60 17.79 1.87
N PRO A 10 -4.73 18.41 1.45
CA PRO A 10 -4.77 19.45 0.41
C PRO A 10 -4.10 20.80 0.77
N HIS A 11 -3.36 20.84 1.88
CA HIS A 11 -2.72 22.02 2.44
C HIS A 11 -1.20 21.88 2.64
N LEU A 12 -0.60 20.73 2.29
CA LEU A 12 0.86 20.61 2.25
C LEU A 12 1.38 21.43 1.06
N LYS A 13 2.20 22.45 1.35
CA LYS A 13 2.89 23.23 0.31
C LYS A 13 4.08 22.41 -0.20
N ASP A 14 4.13 22.12 -1.50
CA ASP A 14 5.05 21.19 -2.18
C ASP A 14 6.54 21.56 -2.20
N SER A 15 6.99 22.47 -1.35
CA SER A 15 8.39 22.87 -1.33
C SER A 15 9.04 22.37 -0.06
N LEU A 16 9.96 21.40 -0.17
CA LEU A 16 11.26 21.41 0.55
C LEU A 16 12.21 20.29 0.08
N SER A 17 13.36 20.76 -0.41
CA SER A 17 14.75 20.25 -0.43
C SER A 17 15.11 18.79 -0.74
N THR A 18 16.11 18.68 -1.61
CA THR A 18 16.76 17.51 -2.19
C THR A 18 18.05 17.08 -1.45
N ALA A 19 18.15 15.80 -1.12
CA ALA A 19 19.36 14.98 -1.23
C ALA A 19 18.87 13.51 -1.23
N ASP A 20 19.15 12.76 -2.30
CA ASP A 20 18.75 11.34 -2.51
C ASP A 20 17.27 11.02 -2.76
N ALA A 21 16.62 11.76 -3.67
CA ALA A 21 15.32 11.36 -4.21
C ALA A 21 15.45 10.13 -5.15
N GLY A 22 14.63 9.10 -4.93
CA GLY A 22 14.41 8.01 -5.88
C GLY A 22 13.81 8.50 -7.20
N LYS A 23 14.03 7.74 -8.27
CA LYS A 23 13.47 8.07 -9.60
C LYS A 23 12.20 7.28 -9.86
N TYR A 24 11.24 7.93 -10.52
CA TYR A 24 10.23 7.23 -11.31
C TYR A 24 10.85 6.83 -12.65
N GLY A 25 10.40 5.70 -13.21
CA GLY A 25 10.84 5.22 -14.50
C GLY A 25 9.76 4.42 -15.20
N ARG A 26 10.10 3.80 -16.33
CA ARG A 26 9.21 2.88 -17.06
C ARG A 26 9.78 1.49 -17.05
N MET A 27 8.96 0.51 -16.68
CA MET A 27 9.28 -0.90 -16.83
C MET A 27 9.26 -1.31 -18.32
N PHE A 28 8.36 -0.71 -19.10
CA PHE A 28 8.16 -1.01 -20.53
C PHE A 28 8.41 0.21 -21.41
N ALA A 29 9.61 0.79 -21.31
CA ALA A 29 9.96 2.09 -21.92
C ALA A 29 9.79 2.19 -23.45
N LEU A 30 9.74 1.06 -24.17
CA LEU A 30 9.62 1.01 -25.63
C LEU A 30 8.19 0.76 -26.12
N LEU A 31 7.24 0.50 -25.21
CA LEU A 31 5.85 0.27 -25.60
C LEU A 31 5.13 1.60 -25.85
N PRO A 32 4.24 1.66 -26.85
CA PRO A 32 3.43 2.85 -27.10
C PRO A 32 2.45 3.10 -25.95
N ALA A 33 2.11 4.37 -25.75
CA ALA A 33 1.03 4.77 -24.86
C ALA A 33 -0.33 4.28 -25.38
N LEU A 34 -1.30 4.12 -24.49
CA LEU A 34 -2.68 3.90 -24.89
C LEU A 34 -3.24 5.13 -25.62
N GLU A 35 -3.64 4.96 -26.88
CA GLU A 35 -4.38 5.97 -27.64
C GLU A 35 -5.89 5.77 -27.47
N THR A 36 -6.58 6.78 -26.94
CA THR A 36 -7.98 6.64 -26.53
C THR A 36 -8.65 8.00 -26.34
N ASP A 37 -9.99 8.01 -26.38
CA ASP A 37 -10.78 9.17 -25.96
C ASP A 37 -10.87 9.19 -24.42
N GLU A 38 -10.31 10.24 -23.82
CA GLU A 38 -10.25 10.42 -22.36
C GLU A 38 -11.65 10.47 -21.74
N GLU A 39 -12.63 11.09 -22.41
CA GLU A 39 -13.96 11.30 -21.85
C GLU A 39 -14.67 9.96 -21.57
N TYR A 40 -14.54 9.00 -22.50
CA TYR A 40 -15.12 7.67 -22.34
C TYR A 40 -14.46 6.86 -21.22
N LEU A 41 -13.13 6.96 -21.09
CA LEU A 41 -12.41 6.22 -20.06
C LEU A 41 -12.65 6.80 -18.68
N LEU A 42 -12.62 8.11 -18.56
CA LEU A 42 -12.83 8.80 -17.29
C LEU A 42 -14.28 8.64 -16.80
N ALA A 43 -15.24 8.43 -17.72
CA ALA A 43 -16.59 8.02 -17.36
C ALA A 43 -16.69 6.64 -16.69
N LEU A 44 -15.65 5.79 -16.79
CA LEU A 44 -15.59 4.50 -16.07
C LEU A 44 -15.35 4.67 -14.58
N GLY A 45 -14.72 5.78 -14.16
CA GLY A 45 -14.35 6.00 -12.77
C GLY A 45 -15.34 6.83 -11.97
N ARG A 46 -16.35 7.46 -12.58
CA ARG A 46 -17.27 8.37 -11.87
C ARG A 46 -18.21 7.64 -10.89
N ALA A 47 -18.83 8.38 -9.98
CA ALA A 47 -19.93 7.86 -9.15
C ALA A 47 -21.07 7.27 -9.99
N GLY A 48 -21.57 6.10 -9.59
CA GLY A 48 -22.60 5.35 -10.32
C GLY A 48 -22.12 4.68 -11.63
N SER A 49 -20.81 4.64 -11.88
CA SER A 49 -20.21 3.90 -13.00
C SER A 49 -20.01 2.42 -12.66
N ILE A 50 -19.56 1.64 -13.65
CA ILE A 50 -19.22 0.21 -13.45
C ILE A 50 -18.13 -0.04 -12.41
N MET A 51 -17.36 0.98 -12.01
CA MET A 51 -16.35 0.87 -10.95
C MET A 51 -16.88 1.25 -9.56
N ASP A 52 -18.16 1.60 -9.44
CA ASP A 52 -18.84 1.89 -8.18
C ASP A 52 -19.69 0.69 -7.74
N VAL A 53 -19.34 0.06 -6.62
CA VAL A 53 -20.03 -1.14 -6.11
C VAL A 53 -21.53 -0.91 -5.88
N ASP A 54 -21.93 0.30 -5.52
CA ASP A 54 -23.34 0.63 -5.28
C ASP A 54 -24.17 0.54 -6.56
N SER A 55 -23.54 0.71 -7.72
CA SER A 55 -24.18 0.56 -9.03
C SER A 55 -24.31 -0.90 -9.48
N THR A 56 -23.46 -1.80 -8.99
CA THR A 56 -23.34 -3.18 -9.48
C THR A 56 -24.01 -4.21 -8.58
N GLN A 57 -24.14 -3.98 -7.27
CA GLN A 57 -24.61 -5.00 -6.31
C GLN A 57 -25.82 -4.64 -5.44
N GLY A 58 -26.56 -3.55 -5.73
CA GLY A 58 -27.81 -3.24 -5.03
C GLY A 58 -27.69 -3.14 -3.49
N GLY A 59 -26.50 -2.84 -2.99
CA GLY A 59 -26.20 -2.68 -1.57
C GLY A 59 -25.89 -3.96 -0.77
N THR A 60 -25.75 -5.14 -1.38
CA THR A 60 -25.38 -6.37 -0.66
C THR A 60 -24.05 -6.96 -1.14
N GLU A 61 -22.96 -6.66 -0.42
CA GLU A 61 -21.59 -7.12 -0.74
C GLU A 61 -21.31 -8.62 -0.46
N GLY A 62 -22.34 -9.43 -0.21
CA GLY A 62 -22.20 -10.77 0.40
C GLY A 62 -21.48 -11.80 -0.47
N ASN A 63 -21.17 -11.50 -1.74
CA ASN A 63 -20.55 -12.43 -2.68
C ASN A 63 -19.20 -11.94 -3.26
N SER A 64 -18.62 -10.87 -2.70
CA SER A 64 -17.32 -10.31 -3.13
C SER A 64 -16.20 -10.46 -2.10
N ASP A 65 -16.41 -11.23 -1.03
CA ASP A 65 -15.34 -11.48 -0.04
C ASP A 65 -14.27 -12.42 -0.64
N ASN A 66 -13.01 -12.05 -0.46
CA ASN A 66 -11.87 -12.87 -0.88
C ASN A 66 -11.65 -14.01 0.13
N PRO A 67 -11.62 -15.28 -0.29
CA PRO A 67 -11.48 -16.41 0.64
C PRO A 67 -10.08 -16.57 1.22
N ARG A 68 -9.06 -15.95 0.60
CA ARG A 68 -7.64 -16.12 0.94
C ARG A 68 -7.08 -14.95 1.74
N ILE A 69 -7.55 -13.73 1.49
CA ILE A 69 -6.89 -12.51 1.96
C ILE A 69 -7.72 -11.83 3.05
N ALA A 70 -7.17 -11.73 4.26
CA ALA A 70 -7.77 -11.00 5.37
C ALA A 70 -7.78 -9.47 5.14
N ALA A 71 -8.73 -8.77 5.76
CA ALA A 71 -9.01 -7.34 5.55
C ALA A 71 -7.84 -6.40 5.91
N GLY A 72 -6.87 -6.86 6.68
CA GLY A 72 -5.67 -6.10 7.03
C GLY A 72 -4.62 -6.02 5.92
N PHE A 73 -4.60 -6.98 4.99
CA PHE A 73 -3.58 -7.03 3.93
C PHE A 73 -3.65 -5.87 2.92
N PRO A 74 -4.83 -5.37 2.50
CA PRO A 74 -4.90 -4.15 1.70
C PRO A 74 -4.30 -2.93 2.42
N VAL A 75 -4.48 -2.83 3.74
CA VAL A 75 -3.88 -1.76 4.56
C VAL A 75 -2.37 -1.96 4.71
N PHE A 76 -1.91 -3.20 4.82
CA PHE A 76 -0.47 -3.52 4.79
C PHE A 76 0.16 -3.21 3.43
N GLY A 77 -0.54 -3.51 2.32
CA GLY A 77 -0.15 -3.12 0.97
C GLY A 77 0.00 -1.60 0.82
N GLN A 78 -0.92 -0.83 1.41
CA GLN A 78 -0.82 0.62 1.48
C GLN A 78 0.37 1.09 2.32
N PHE A 79 0.65 0.44 3.47
CA PHE A 79 1.83 0.72 4.27
C PHE A 79 3.13 0.49 3.48
N ILE A 80 3.21 -0.61 2.72
CA ILE A 80 4.32 -0.87 1.79
C ILE A 80 4.43 0.24 0.73
N ALA A 81 3.31 0.67 0.13
CA ALA A 81 3.32 1.78 -0.82
C ALA A 81 3.88 3.06 -0.20
N HIS A 82 3.55 3.35 1.06
CA HIS A 82 4.04 4.53 1.77
C HIS A 82 5.54 4.45 2.11
N ASP A 83 6.10 3.25 2.23
CA ASP A 83 7.53 3.04 2.43
C ASP A 83 8.33 3.26 1.14
N ILE A 84 7.89 2.66 0.03
CA ILE A 84 8.68 2.65 -1.22
C ILE A 84 8.41 3.84 -2.15
N THR A 85 7.30 4.55 -1.96
CA THR A 85 6.92 5.72 -2.76
C THR A 85 6.76 6.95 -1.88
N ALA A 86 6.99 8.14 -2.42
CA ALA A 86 6.50 9.41 -1.93
C ALA A 86 6.35 10.34 -3.13
N ASP A 87 5.37 10.07 -3.99
CA ASP A 87 5.04 11.00 -5.06
C ASP A 87 4.38 12.24 -4.47
N ARG A 88 5.09 13.37 -4.51
CA ARG A 88 4.57 14.70 -4.17
C ARG A 88 4.55 15.61 -5.39
N SER A 89 4.64 15.03 -6.59
CA SER A 89 4.70 15.79 -7.83
C SER A 89 3.30 16.19 -8.25
N LEU A 90 3.13 17.45 -8.66
CA LEU A 90 1.91 17.92 -9.29
C LEU A 90 1.77 17.24 -10.66
N LEU A 91 0.70 16.48 -10.87
CA LEU A 91 0.40 15.98 -12.21
C LEU A 91 -0.29 17.06 -13.02
N LEU A 92 0.39 17.47 -14.09
CA LEU A 92 -0.19 18.23 -15.20
C LEU A 92 -0.53 17.24 -16.32
N HIS A 93 -1.47 17.60 -17.19
CA HIS A 93 -1.79 16.81 -18.39
C HIS A 93 -0.54 16.66 -19.28
N HIS A 94 -0.21 15.42 -19.67
CA HIS A 94 1.11 15.00 -20.21
C HIS A 94 2.26 15.27 -19.22
N ALA A 95 2.18 14.70 -18.02
CA ALA A 95 3.21 14.85 -17.02
C ALA A 95 4.52 14.27 -17.55
N ARG A 96 5.55 15.12 -17.66
CA ARG A 96 6.87 14.65 -18.05
C ARG A 96 7.41 13.79 -16.93
N LEU A 97 7.68 12.51 -17.21
CA LEU A 97 8.30 11.59 -16.25
C LEU A 97 9.57 12.16 -15.59
N GLN A 98 10.31 13.01 -16.30
CA GLN A 98 11.51 13.67 -15.77
C GLN A 98 11.22 14.69 -14.65
N GLU A 99 9.96 15.13 -14.53
CA GLU A 99 9.49 16.05 -13.50
C GLU A 99 8.95 15.31 -12.26
N LEU A 100 8.63 14.01 -12.39
CA LEU A 100 8.24 13.17 -11.25
C LEU A 100 9.45 12.82 -10.41
N ARG A 101 9.34 13.06 -9.11
CA ARG A 101 10.36 12.68 -8.14
C ARG A 101 9.73 11.79 -7.09
N ASN A 102 10.33 10.62 -6.88
CA ASN A 102 10.04 9.86 -5.69
C ASN A 102 10.85 10.48 -4.57
N PHE A 103 10.20 11.18 -3.64
CA PHE A 103 10.90 11.82 -2.52
C PHE A 103 11.34 10.82 -1.44
N ARG A 104 11.13 9.52 -1.66
CA ARG A 104 11.70 8.42 -0.89
C ARG A 104 12.73 7.65 -1.67
N THR A 105 13.62 6.99 -0.94
CA THR A 105 14.45 5.94 -1.48
C THR A 105 13.54 4.77 -1.87
N PRO A 106 13.65 4.18 -3.08
CA PRO A 106 12.83 3.06 -3.49
C PRO A 106 13.35 1.79 -2.81
N ARG A 107 13.14 1.67 -1.50
CA ARG A 107 13.60 0.55 -0.65
C ARG A 107 12.53 0.23 0.38
N LEU A 108 12.50 -1.04 0.78
CA LEU A 108 11.67 -1.55 1.86
C LEU A 108 12.46 -1.41 3.18
N ASP A 109 12.79 -0.17 3.57
CA ASP A 109 13.69 0.12 4.68
C ASP A 109 13.02 0.82 5.87
N LEU A 110 11.68 0.96 5.83
CA LEU A 110 10.88 1.60 6.86
C LEU A 110 11.31 3.05 7.12
N ASP A 111 11.79 3.76 6.10
CA ASP A 111 12.06 5.21 6.18
C ASP A 111 10.80 5.98 6.60
N CYS A 112 9.61 5.49 6.23
CA CYS A 112 8.34 6.06 6.70
C CYS A 112 8.17 6.00 8.23
N LEU A 113 8.88 5.11 8.92
CA LEU A 113 8.90 4.93 10.37
C LEU A 113 10.09 5.64 11.03
N TYR A 114 11.31 5.37 10.53
CA TYR A 114 12.56 5.78 11.17
C TYR A 114 12.97 7.23 10.86
N GLY A 115 12.53 7.80 9.74
CA GLY A 115 13.03 9.08 9.23
C GLY A 115 14.55 9.12 9.23
N ALA A 116 15.13 10.27 9.57
CA ALA A 116 16.57 10.46 9.70
C ALA A 116 17.16 9.94 11.04
N GLY A 117 16.44 9.09 11.78
CA GLY A 117 16.87 8.49 13.04
C GLY A 117 16.82 9.45 14.26
N PRO A 118 17.19 9.00 15.47
CA PRO A 118 17.07 9.79 16.70
C PRO A 118 17.86 11.10 16.70
N THR A 119 18.90 11.21 15.88
CA THR A 119 19.67 12.46 15.73
C THR A 119 19.08 13.41 14.69
N GLY A 120 18.57 12.89 13.57
CA GLY A 120 18.03 13.72 12.49
C GLY A 120 16.59 14.17 12.75
N ASP A 121 15.75 13.26 13.25
CA ASP A 121 14.33 13.47 13.56
C ASP A 121 14.01 13.11 15.03
N PRO A 122 14.63 13.79 16.02
CA PRO A 122 14.50 13.43 17.45
C PRO A 122 13.05 13.49 17.96
N HIS A 123 12.16 14.22 17.29
CA HIS A 123 10.75 14.36 17.66
C HIS A 123 9.92 13.09 17.45
N LEU A 124 10.44 12.09 16.73
CA LEU A 124 9.81 10.78 16.56
C LEU A 124 10.13 9.82 17.73
N TYR A 125 11.16 10.13 18.52
CA TYR A 125 11.72 9.23 19.53
C TYR A 125 11.42 9.69 20.95
N ASP A 126 11.41 8.76 21.89
CA ASP A 126 11.23 9.05 23.31
C ASP A 126 12.48 9.75 23.86
N ILE A 127 12.29 10.91 24.49
CA ILE A 127 13.40 11.70 25.04
C ILE A 127 14.08 11.00 26.23
N ASP A 128 13.33 10.17 26.96
CA ASP A 128 13.85 9.42 28.11
C ASP A 128 14.49 8.09 27.69
N ASP A 129 14.23 7.63 26.45
CA ASP A 129 14.76 6.40 25.88
C ASP A 129 14.90 6.52 24.34
N LEU A 130 16.01 7.11 23.87
CA LEU A 130 16.23 7.38 22.43
C LEU A 130 16.35 6.12 21.55
N ASP A 131 16.44 4.93 22.14
CA ASP A 131 16.33 3.68 21.38
C ASP A 131 14.88 3.37 21.01
N LYS A 132 13.88 4.09 21.55
CA LYS A 132 12.45 3.85 21.35
C LYS A 132 11.76 5.01 20.64
N PHE A 133 10.70 4.67 19.92
CA PHE A 133 9.75 5.64 19.40
C PHE A 133 8.86 6.22 20.50
N LEU A 134 8.52 7.50 20.34
CA LEU A 134 7.52 8.18 21.13
C LEU A 134 6.13 7.64 20.78
N LEU A 135 5.35 7.24 21.80
CA LEU A 135 3.96 6.83 21.63
C LEU A 135 3.01 7.96 22.07
N GLY A 136 1.89 8.11 21.36
CA GLY A 136 0.82 9.03 21.76
C GLY A 136 -0.15 8.37 22.71
N VAL A 137 -1.03 9.18 23.31
CA VAL A 137 -2.13 8.70 24.15
C VAL A 137 -3.47 9.07 23.55
N ASN A 138 -4.45 8.18 23.70
CA ASN A 138 -5.85 8.44 23.35
C ASN A 138 -6.57 9.27 24.43
N ASP A 139 -7.87 9.49 24.25
CA ASP A 139 -8.73 10.28 25.12
C ASP A 139 -8.89 9.74 26.56
N VAL A 140 -8.55 8.47 26.80
CA VAL A 140 -8.52 7.86 28.16
C VAL A 140 -7.12 7.71 28.73
N GLY A 141 -6.08 8.18 28.02
CA GLY A 141 -4.70 8.17 28.49
C GLY A 141 -3.93 6.86 28.19
N ASN A 142 -4.49 5.94 27.40
CA ASN A 142 -3.77 4.73 26.97
C ASN A 142 -2.85 5.04 25.79
N MET A 143 -1.73 4.32 25.68
CA MET A 143 -0.76 4.45 24.58
C MET A 143 -1.25 3.83 23.25
N ASP A 144 -2.47 4.16 22.84
CA ASP A 144 -3.18 3.60 21.68
C ASP A 144 -3.43 4.63 20.57
N ASP A 145 -2.63 5.70 20.53
CA ASP A 145 -2.62 6.67 19.43
C ASP A 145 -1.17 7.00 19.01
N LEU A 146 -1.02 7.56 17.81
CA LEU A 146 0.23 8.16 17.37
C LEU A 146 0.54 9.41 18.22
N PRO A 147 1.83 9.75 18.43
CA PRO A 147 2.18 11.02 19.05
C PRO A 147 1.64 12.17 18.19
N ARG A 148 0.92 13.11 18.81
CA ARG A 148 0.27 14.23 18.11
C ARG A 148 0.73 15.57 18.67
N ASN A 149 0.85 16.56 17.80
CA ASN A 149 1.08 17.94 18.24
C ASN A 149 -0.21 18.57 18.81
N ARG A 150 -0.10 19.79 19.35
CA ARG A 150 -1.24 20.53 19.92
C ARG A 150 -2.42 20.80 18.97
N GLN A 151 -2.27 20.54 17.67
CA GLN A 151 -3.30 20.70 16.64
C GLN A 151 -3.88 19.34 16.21
N GLY A 152 -3.52 18.23 16.87
CA GLY A 152 -4.01 16.89 16.56
C GLY A 152 -3.30 16.20 15.38
N ARG A 153 -2.30 16.83 14.77
CA ARG A 153 -1.54 16.22 13.66
C ARG A 153 -0.50 15.23 14.21
N ALA A 154 -0.48 14.03 13.66
CA ALA A 154 0.50 13.01 14.00
C ALA A 154 1.94 13.44 13.69
N LEU A 155 2.86 13.01 14.55
CA LEU A 155 4.30 13.15 14.44
C LEU A 155 4.87 11.82 13.94
N VAL A 156 4.92 11.67 12.61
CA VAL A 156 5.33 10.44 11.92
C VAL A 156 6.22 10.77 10.73
N GLY A 157 7.08 9.84 10.32
CA GLY A 157 7.99 10.01 9.17
C GLY A 157 7.27 10.10 7.81
N ASP A 158 6.07 9.54 7.69
CA ASP A 158 5.16 9.79 6.57
C ASP A 158 3.78 10.25 7.05
N PRO A 159 3.34 11.48 6.75
CA PRO A 159 2.00 11.94 7.12
C PRO A 159 0.87 11.15 6.45
N ARG A 160 1.15 10.42 5.35
CA ARG A 160 0.16 9.52 4.71
C ARG A 160 -0.19 8.34 5.61
N ASN A 161 0.66 7.98 6.57
CA ASN A 161 0.33 6.99 7.60
C ASN A 161 -0.66 7.53 8.67
N ASP A 162 -1.27 8.70 8.49
CA ASP A 162 -2.35 9.22 9.34
C ASP A 162 -3.59 9.67 8.53
N VAL A 163 -3.74 9.21 7.27
CA VAL A 163 -4.87 9.63 6.40
C VAL A 163 -6.19 8.95 6.76
N HIS A 164 -6.15 7.77 7.37
CA HIS A 164 -7.29 7.12 8.01
C HIS A 164 -6.87 6.33 9.26
N LEU A 165 -7.83 6.07 10.14
CA LEU A 165 -7.65 5.37 11.42
C LEU A 165 -6.93 4.03 11.29
N ILE A 166 -7.30 3.22 10.29
CA ILE A 166 -6.75 1.86 10.16
C ILE A 166 -5.25 1.90 9.82
N ILE A 167 -4.80 2.79 8.93
CA ILE A 167 -3.37 2.92 8.60
C ILE A 167 -2.58 3.57 9.76
N SER A 168 -3.19 4.50 10.50
CA SER A 168 -2.53 5.13 11.66
C SER A 168 -2.31 4.16 12.81
N GLN A 169 -3.28 3.28 13.06
CA GLN A 169 -3.13 2.21 14.04
C GLN A 169 -2.13 1.16 13.57
N LEU A 170 -2.05 0.85 12.27
CA LEU A 170 -1.04 -0.09 11.75
C LEU A 170 0.37 0.49 11.93
N HIS A 171 0.54 1.79 11.64
CA HIS A 171 1.79 2.49 11.90
C HIS A 171 2.15 2.45 13.39
N LEU A 172 1.17 2.68 14.29
CA LEU A 172 1.38 2.54 15.73
C LEU A 172 1.82 1.12 16.13
N ALA A 173 1.29 0.08 15.50
CA ALA A 173 1.71 -1.29 15.74
C ALA A 173 3.19 -1.51 15.37
N PHE A 174 3.69 -0.90 14.28
CA PHE A 174 5.12 -0.91 13.94
C PHE A 174 5.98 -0.13 14.96
N LEU A 175 5.52 1.01 15.48
CA LEU A 175 6.22 1.73 16.56
C LEU A 175 6.32 0.87 17.82
N LYS A 176 5.19 0.25 18.23
CA LYS A 176 5.13 -0.67 19.36
C LYS A 176 6.01 -1.89 19.13
N PHE A 177 6.03 -2.45 17.93
CA PHE A 177 6.89 -3.58 17.56
C PHE A 177 8.37 -3.24 17.77
N HIS A 178 8.84 -2.12 17.21
CA HIS A 178 10.21 -1.66 17.43
C HIS A 178 10.54 -1.49 18.91
N ASN A 179 9.67 -0.82 19.68
CA ASN A 179 9.88 -0.61 21.11
C ASN A 179 9.98 -1.93 21.90
N HIS A 180 9.23 -2.96 21.49
CA HIS A 180 9.34 -4.29 22.09
C HIS A 180 10.61 -5.02 21.65
N VAL A 181 11.06 -4.87 20.40
CA VAL A 181 12.34 -5.44 19.93
C VAL A 181 13.52 -4.84 20.70
N VAL A 182 13.49 -3.54 20.99
CA VAL A 182 14.47 -2.86 21.85
C VAL A 182 14.55 -3.50 23.24
N ASN A 183 13.38 -3.73 23.87
CA ASN A 183 13.34 -4.40 25.17
C ASN A 183 13.90 -5.82 25.09
N TRP A 184 13.49 -6.58 24.07
CA TRP A 184 13.96 -7.94 23.86
C TRP A 184 15.49 -8.01 23.65
N LEU A 185 16.08 -7.13 22.85
CA LEU A 185 17.53 -7.07 22.63
C LEU A 185 18.29 -6.76 23.93
N ARG A 186 17.76 -5.86 24.76
CA ARG A 186 18.32 -5.55 26.08
C ARG A 186 18.27 -6.77 27.01
N GLU A 187 17.17 -7.52 26.98
CA GLU A 187 17.04 -8.78 27.73
C GLU A 187 18.01 -9.85 27.22
N GLN A 188 18.32 -9.88 25.92
CA GLN A 188 19.37 -10.73 25.34
C GLN A 188 20.79 -10.24 25.66
N GLY A 189 20.96 -9.11 26.34
CA GLY A 189 22.26 -8.58 26.75
C GLY A 189 23.02 -7.85 25.64
N VAL A 190 22.34 -7.39 24.59
CA VAL A 190 22.95 -6.57 23.53
C VAL A 190 23.48 -5.25 24.13
N PRO A 191 24.71 -4.81 23.81
CA PRO A 191 25.28 -3.57 24.33
C PRO A 191 24.40 -2.37 24.02
N SER A 192 24.20 -1.45 24.98
CA SER A 192 23.32 -0.29 24.82
C SER A 192 23.67 0.59 23.61
N SER A 193 24.94 0.65 23.20
CA SER A 193 25.38 1.39 22.01
C SER A 193 24.92 0.79 20.68
N GLU A 194 24.45 -0.46 20.68
CA GLU A 194 24.07 -1.22 19.48
C GLU A 194 22.56 -1.46 19.41
N VAL A 195 21.85 -1.39 20.54
CA VAL A 195 20.42 -1.75 20.66
C VAL A 195 19.56 -1.11 19.58
N PHE A 196 19.65 0.21 19.36
CA PHE A 196 18.84 0.88 18.34
C PHE A 196 19.10 0.34 16.92
N ASN A 197 20.37 0.21 16.53
CA ASN A 197 20.74 -0.21 15.18
C ASN A 197 20.35 -1.68 14.94
N GLU A 198 20.53 -2.53 15.95
CA GLU A 198 20.09 -3.93 15.91
C GLU A 198 18.58 -4.06 15.88
N ALA A 199 17.85 -3.25 16.65
CA ALA A 199 16.39 -3.21 16.63
C ALA A 199 15.89 -2.78 15.24
N ARG A 200 16.45 -1.70 14.70
CA ARG A 200 16.14 -1.22 13.35
C ARG A 200 16.41 -2.29 12.29
N ARG A 201 17.55 -2.99 12.38
CA ARG A 201 17.91 -4.07 11.45
C ARG A 201 16.91 -5.22 11.53
N LEU A 202 16.62 -5.74 12.74
CA LEU A 202 15.68 -6.85 12.92
C LEU A 202 14.27 -6.50 12.47
N VAL A 203 13.76 -5.32 12.86
CA VAL A 203 12.42 -4.88 12.45
C VAL A 203 12.31 -4.78 10.93
N ARG A 204 13.32 -4.21 10.27
CA ARG A 204 13.38 -4.14 8.80
C ARG A 204 13.41 -5.52 8.18
N TRP A 205 14.27 -6.42 8.64
CA TRP A 205 14.40 -7.76 8.05
C TRP A 205 13.14 -8.61 8.23
N HIS A 206 12.46 -8.53 9.39
CA HIS A 206 11.19 -9.22 9.59
C HIS A 206 10.07 -8.59 8.75
N TYR A 207 10.04 -7.27 8.59
CA TYR A 207 9.12 -6.60 7.65
C TYR A 207 9.35 -7.06 6.21
N GLN A 208 10.60 -7.07 5.74
CA GLN A 208 10.97 -7.54 4.40
C GLN A 208 10.62 -9.03 4.22
N TRP A 209 10.77 -9.86 5.26
CA TRP A 209 10.34 -11.25 5.26
C TRP A 209 8.83 -11.37 5.06
N ILE A 210 8.03 -10.66 5.85
CA ILE A 210 6.56 -10.62 5.71
C ILE A 210 6.15 -10.19 4.28
N VAL A 211 6.84 -9.20 3.71
CA VAL A 211 6.58 -8.77 2.32
C VAL A 211 6.77 -9.92 1.33
N VAL A 212 7.87 -10.67 1.44
CA VAL A 212 8.23 -11.73 0.48
C VAL A 212 7.47 -13.03 0.71
N HIS A 213 7.28 -13.43 1.97
CA HIS A 213 6.82 -14.77 2.33
C HIS A 213 5.34 -14.82 2.75
N GLU A 214 4.69 -13.67 2.94
CA GLU A 214 3.27 -13.61 3.28
C GLU A 214 2.49 -12.72 2.30
N PHE A 215 2.88 -11.44 2.18
CA PHE A 215 2.14 -10.48 1.35
C PHE A 215 2.19 -10.81 -0.15
N LEU A 216 3.37 -11.12 -0.71
CA LEU A 216 3.49 -11.47 -2.13
C LEU A 216 2.71 -12.75 -2.48
N PRO A 217 2.85 -13.89 -1.77
CA PRO A 217 2.09 -15.10 -2.07
C PRO A 217 0.57 -14.93 -1.99
N LEU A 218 0.09 -14.10 -1.06
CA LEU A 218 -1.32 -13.74 -0.97
C LEU A 218 -1.75 -12.88 -2.16
N SER A 219 -0.96 -11.86 -2.51
CA SER A 219 -1.31 -10.84 -3.50
C SER A 219 -1.18 -11.30 -4.94
N VAL A 220 -0.19 -12.14 -5.26
CA VAL A 220 0.13 -12.53 -6.65
C VAL A 220 0.10 -14.04 -6.89
N GLY A 221 -0.08 -14.85 -5.84
CA GLY A 221 -0.07 -16.31 -5.90
C GLY A 221 1.32 -16.92 -5.70
N GLU A 222 1.37 -18.04 -4.97
CA GLU A 222 2.60 -18.76 -4.61
C GLU A 222 3.44 -19.16 -5.83
N VAL A 223 2.79 -19.70 -6.88
CA VAL A 223 3.46 -20.16 -8.10
C VAL A 223 4.30 -19.06 -8.75
N LEU A 224 3.79 -17.83 -8.76
CA LEU A 224 4.49 -16.70 -9.37
C LEU A 224 5.68 -16.23 -8.52
N VAL A 225 5.50 -16.20 -7.20
CA VAL A 225 6.58 -15.86 -6.27
C VAL A 225 7.71 -16.88 -6.37
N ASP A 226 7.38 -18.16 -6.35
CA ASP A 226 8.35 -19.25 -6.47
C ASP A 226 9.11 -19.22 -7.80
N ASP A 227 8.43 -18.93 -8.92
CA ASP A 227 9.06 -18.74 -10.22
C ASP A 227 10.10 -17.62 -10.17
N ILE A 228 9.75 -16.45 -9.64
CA ILE A 228 10.67 -15.30 -9.63
C ILE A 228 11.82 -15.54 -8.65
N LEU A 229 11.57 -16.14 -7.48
CA LEU A 229 12.62 -16.48 -6.53
C LEU A 229 13.61 -17.52 -7.09
N THR A 230 13.13 -18.44 -7.93
CA THR A 230 13.96 -19.50 -8.52
C THR A 230 14.68 -19.04 -9.80
N ASN A 231 13.97 -18.33 -10.68
CA ASN A 231 14.42 -18.02 -12.04
C ASN A 231 14.86 -16.56 -12.22
N GLY A 232 14.62 -15.71 -11.21
CA GLY A 232 14.97 -14.30 -11.22
C GLY A 232 13.95 -13.40 -11.94
N LEU A 233 14.24 -12.10 -11.93
CA LEU A 233 13.45 -11.06 -12.60
C LEU A 233 13.54 -11.21 -14.13
N ARG A 234 12.45 -10.96 -14.84
CA ARG A 234 12.40 -11.06 -16.31
C ARG A 234 12.20 -9.72 -17.02
N TYR A 235 11.42 -8.82 -16.43
CA TYR A 235 10.94 -7.59 -17.07
C TYR A 235 11.44 -6.33 -16.37
N TYR A 236 11.66 -6.35 -15.06
CA TYR A 236 12.19 -5.19 -14.36
C TYR A 236 13.63 -4.91 -14.84
N PRO A 237 13.90 -3.75 -15.45
CA PRO A 237 15.21 -3.47 -16.01
C PRO A 237 16.16 -3.04 -14.89
N TYR A 238 16.81 -4.03 -14.26
CA TYR A 238 17.80 -3.79 -13.21
C TYR A 238 19.18 -3.50 -13.80
N ASP A 239 19.68 -2.27 -13.60
CA ASP A 239 21.03 -1.84 -14.00
C ASP A 239 21.93 -1.41 -12.83
N GLY A 240 21.53 -1.74 -11.59
CA GLY A 240 22.16 -1.26 -10.37
C GLY A 240 21.55 0.02 -9.80
N ASN A 241 20.62 0.67 -10.49
CA ASN A 241 19.88 1.83 -9.99
C ASN A 241 18.38 1.50 -9.83
N PRO A 242 17.91 1.15 -8.62
CA PRO A 242 16.50 0.88 -8.41
C PRO A 242 15.66 2.16 -8.61
N PHE A 243 14.47 1.96 -9.18
CA PHE A 243 13.48 3.00 -9.44
C PHE A 243 12.07 2.44 -9.26
N ILE A 244 11.06 3.31 -9.13
CA ILE A 244 9.65 2.90 -9.10
C ILE A 244 9.07 3.04 -10.52
N PRO A 245 8.66 1.95 -11.18
CA PRO A 245 7.99 2.06 -12.47
C PRO A 245 6.60 2.69 -12.34
N VAL A 246 6.20 3.51 -13.32
CA VAL A 246 4.84 4.06 -13.36
C VAL A 246 3.80 2.98 -13.64
N GLU A 247 4.15 1.91 -14.36
CA GLU A 247 3.28 0.74 -14.54
C GLU A 247 2.96 0.05 -13.21
N PHE A 248 3.90 0.11 -12.25
CA PHE A 248 3.71 -0.36 -10.89
C PHE A 248 2.90 0.64 -10.06
N ALA A 249 3.39 1.88 -9.93
CA ALA A 249 2.82 2.85 -8.99
C ALA A 249 1.44 3.36 -9.41
N ASP A 250 1.23 3.52 -10.71
CA ASP A 250 0.04 4.18 -11.26
C ASP A 250 -0.96 3.21 -11.92
N ALA A 251 -0.67 1.90 -11.90
CA ALA A 251 -1.63 0.88 -12.32
C ALA A 251 -1.58 -0.38 -11.44
N ALA A 252 -0.51 -1.18 -11.52
CA ALA A 252 -0.52 -2.53 -10.97
C ALA A 252 -0.68 -2.57 -9.45
N TYR A 253 0.03 -1.70 -8.72
CA TYR A 253 0.00 -1.64 -7.25
C TYR A 253 -1.23 -0.91 -6.68
N ARG A 254 -2.16 -0.47 -7.55
CA ARG A 254 -3.46 0.12 -7.16
C ARG A 254 -4.56 -0.92 -6.93
N PHE A 255 -4.28 -2.19 -7.18
CA PHE A 255 -5.23 -3.30 -7.00
C PHE A 255 -5.87 -3.32 -5.60
N GLY A 256 -5.12 -2.91 -4.57
CA GLY A 256 -5.60 -2.84 -3.19
C GLY A 256 -6.84 -1.96 -3.00
N HIS A 257 -7.11 -0.99 -3.89
CA HIS A 257 -8.31 -0.17 -3.83
C HIS A 257 -9.60 -0.99 -4.00
N SER A 258 -9.58 -2.02 -4.86
CA SER A 258 -10.73 -2.92 -5.06
C SER A 258 -10.98 -3.83 -3.85
N GLN A 259 -9.95 -4.08 -3.04
CA GLN A 259 -10.01 -4.99 -1.89
C GLN A 259 -10.60 -4.34 -0.62
N ILE A 260 -10.86 -3.03 -0.65
CA ILE A 260 -11.40 -2.28 0.49
C ILE A 260 -12.89 -2.60 0.67
N ARG A 261 -13.29 -2.89 1.92
CA ARG A 261 -14.69 -3.12 2.29
C ARG A 261 -15.45 -1.80 2.40
N SER A 262 -16.75 -1.82 2.10
CA SER A 262 -17.61 -0.66 2.38
C SER A 262 -17.88 -0.46 3.87
N LEU A 263 -17.68 -1.48 4.71
CA LEU A 263 -17.83 -1.36 6.15
C LEU A 263 -16.92 -2.33 6.90
N TYR A 264 -16.19 -1.82 7.89
CA TYR A 264 -15.37 -2.61 8.81
C TYR A 264 -16.03 -2.63 10.19
N THR A 265 -15.92 -3.76 10.88
CA THR A 265 -15.97 -3.82 12.34
C THR A 265 -14.56 -3.62 12.87
N LEU A 266 -14.39 -2.66 13.79
CA LEU A 266 -13.09 -2.17 14.22
C LEU A 266 -12.57 -2.91 15.45
N ASN A 267 -13.45 -3.28 16.37
CA ASN A 267 -13.11 -3.92 17.64
C ASN A 267 -14.32 -4.59 18.33
N ASP A 268 -14.05 -5.24 19.47
CA ASP A 268 -15.03 -5.97 20.28
C ASP A 268 -16.12 -5.12 20.95
N SER A 269 -15.96 -3.79 20.99
CA SER A 269 -17.06 -2.91 21.40
C SER A 269 -18.17 -2.82 20.33
N GLY A 270 -17.90 -3.35 19.13
CA GLY A 270 -18.81 -3.31 17.99
C GLY A 270 -18.74 -2.01 17.20
N ALA A 271 -17.71 -1.19 17.41
CA ALA A 271 -17.45 0.00 16.60
C ALA A 271 -17.30 -0.37 15.13
N LYS A 272 -17.94 0.41 14.24
CA LYS A 272 -17.93 0.19 12.79
C LYS A 272 -17.63 1.47 12.03
N GLY A 273 -17.11 1.34 10.82
CA GLY A 273 -16.94 2.47 9.91
C GLY A 273 -16.41 2.05 8.55
N ASN A 274 -16.74 2.83 7.53
CA ASN A 274 -16.04 2.79 6.24
C ASN A 274 -14.69 3.54 6.35
N VAL A 275 -13.82 3.40 5.34
CA VAL A 275 -12.53 4.13 5.34
C VAL A 275 -12.76 5.63 5.35
N PHE A 276 -13.71 6.10 4.54
CA PHE A 276 -14.14 7.50 4.49
C PHE A 276 -15.67 7.63 4.37
N PRO A 277 -16.30 8.57 5.11
CA PRO A 277 -15.67 9.53 6.02
C PRO A 277 -15.43 8.98 7.44
N ASP A 278 -15.96 7.80 7.80
CA ASP A 278 -16.09 7.39 9.20
C ASP A 278 -14.74 7.17 9.88
N CYS A 279 -13.76 6.66 9.16
CA CYS A 279 -12.40 6.40 9.66
C CYS A 279 -11.40 7.45 9.16
N ALA A 280 -11.85 8.62 8.71
CA ALA A 280 -10.94 9.68 8.27
C ALA A 280 -9.93 10.03 9.38
N GLY A 281 -8.65 10.15 9.01
CA GLY A 281 -7.55 10.33 9.95
C GLY A 281 -7.29 11.80 10.26
N THR A 282 -6.03 12.14 10.53
CA THR A 282 -5.57 13.49 10.90
C THR A 282 -6.22 14.04 12.18
N CYS A 283 -6.73 13.15 13.03
CA CYS A 283 -7.39 13.48 14.29
C CYS A 283 -7.03 12.46 15.38
N PRO A 284 -7.13 12.83 16.68
CA PRO A 284 -6.90 11.90 17.79
C PRO A 284 -7.78 10.64 17.70
N VAL A 285 -7.19 9.50 18.03
CA VAL A 285 -7.92 8.22 18.08
C VAL A 285 -8.68 8.14 19.39
N LEU A 286 -9.99 7.91 19.30
CA LEU A 286 -10.83 7.66 20.46
C LEU A 286 -10.68 6.21 20.92
N HIS A 287 -10.74 5.99 22.24
CA HIS A 287 -10.63 4.68 22.88
C HIS A 287 -11.59 3.64 22.30
N ASP A 288 -12.84 4.01 22.04
CA ASP A 288 -13.85 3.11 21.48
C ASP A 288 -13.60 2.78 19.99
N ARG A 289 -12.65 3.47 19.35
CA ARG A 289 -12.26 3.28 17.95
C ARG A 289 -10.89 2.66 17.76
N VAL A 290 -10.16 2.34 18.84
CA VAL A 290 -8.90 1.61 18.76
C VAL A 290 -9.12 0.29 18.01
N ILE A 291 -8.22 -0.03 17.07
CA ILE A 291 -8.35 -1.21 16.22
C ILE A 291 -7.96 -2.46 17.01
N ASP A 292 -8.83 -3.47 16.96
CA ASP A 292 -8.52 -4.84 17.35
C ASP A 292 -8.06 -5.59 16.10
N TRP A 293 -6.78 -5.94 16.04
CA TRP A 293 -6.20 -6.54 14.85
C TRP A 293 -6.69 -7.95 14.56
N SER A 294 -7.33 -8.65 15.51
CA SER A 294 -7.97 -9.96 15.26
C SER A 294 -9.15 -9.87 14.28
N TYR A 295 -9.70 -8.68 14.05
CA TYR A 295 -10.72 -8.44 13.02
C TYR A 295 -10.14 -8.26 11.61
N PHE A 296 -8.82 -8.09 11.49
CA PHE A 296 -8.12 -7.72 10.25
C PHE A 296 -7.09 -8.75 9.81
N PHE A 297 -6.48 -9.48 10.74
CA PHE A 297 -5.49 -10.52 10.48
C PHE A 297 -5.86 -11.82 11.18
N GLU A 298 -5.40 -12.94 10.62
CA GLU A 298 -5.60 -14.25 11.25
C GLU A 298 -4.59 -14.41 12.40
N ILE A 299 -5.06 -14.16 13.63
CA ILE A 299 -4.25 -14.28 14.84
C ILE A 299 -4.50 -15.66 15.47
N PRO A 300 -3.46 -16.49 15.71
CA PRO A 300 -3.63 -17.80 16.32
C PRO A 300 -4.36 -17.75 17.66
N GLY A 301 -5.47 -18.50 17.76
CA GLY A 301 -6.29 -18.58 18.97
C GLY A 301 -7.43 -17.55 19.05
N GLU A 302 -7.50 -16.61 18.11
CA GLU A 302 -8.53 -15.57 18.05
C GLU A 302 -9.65 -15.90 17.04
N LYS A 303 -10.58 -14.96 16.89
CA LYS A 303 -11.69 -15.05 15.93
C LYS A 303 -11.19 -15.04 14.48
N LYS A 304 -12.00 -15.60 13.57
CA LYS A 304 -11.74 -15.46 12.13
C LYS A 304 -11.85 -13.99 11.73
N PRO A 305 -10.85 -13.41 11.05
CA PRO A 305 -10.89 -12.02 10.66
C PRO A 305 -11.94 -11.77 9.57
N GLN A 306 -12.25 -10.49 9.35
CA GLN A 306 -12.97 -10.07 8.16
C GLN A 306 -12.09 -10.35 6.93
N ALA A 307 -12.72 -10.81 5.85
CA ALA A 307 -12.04 -10.94 4.56
C ALA A 307 -11.80 -9.55 3.94
N SER A 308 -10.79 -9.42 3.10
CA SER A 308 -10.75 -8.34 2.11
C SER A 308 -11.81 -8.59 1.03
N LYS A 309 -12.04 -7.61 0.16
CA LYS A 309 -12.80 -7.84 -1.08
C LYS A 309 -11.92 -8.49 -2.14
N LYS A 310 -12.56 -9.21 -3.06
CA LYS A 310 -11.94 -9.76 -4.27
C LYS A 310 -11.37 -8.62 -5.12
N ILE A 311 -10.34 -8.92 -5.88
CA ILE A 311 -9.78 -8.01 -6.87
C ILE A 311 -10.68 -8.08 -8.10
N ASP A 312 -11.52 -7.07 -8.26
CA ASP A 312 -12.41 -6.91 -9.39
C ASP A 312 -12.46 -5.44 -9.84
N ASN A 313 -13.22 -5.15 -10.88
CA ASN A 313 -13.30 -3.80 -11.44
C ASN A 313 -14.14 -2.82 -10.61
N SER A 314 -14.63 -3.19 -9.42
CA SER A 314 -15.45 -2.35 -8.55
C SER A 314 -14.68 -1.89 -7.31
N LEU A 315 -14.93 -0.66 -6.88
CA LEU A 315 -14.42 -0.10 -5.63
C LEU A 315 -15.59 0.22 -4.69
N ALA A 316 -15.31 0.18 -3.39
CA ALA A 316 -16.27 0.64 -2.38
C ALA A 316 -16.67 2.11 -2.63
N HIS A 317 -17.94 2.44 -2.44
CA HIS A 317 -18.44 3.80 -2.70
C HIS A 317 -17.67 4.88 -1.91
N SER A 318 -17.19 4.54 -0.70
CA SER A 318 -16.31 5.39 0.11
C SER A 318 -15.00 5.82 -0.56
N LEU A 319 -14.58 5.15 -1.65
CA LEU A 319 -13.43 5.51 -2.48
C LEU A 319 -13.84 6.18 -3.81
N ILE A 320 -15.12 6.10 -4.18
CA ILE A 320 -15.67 6.73 -5.38
C ILE A 320 -16.17 8.15 -5.07
N ASP A 321 -16.60 8.41 -3.84
CA ASP A 321 -17.00 9.74 -3.36
C ASP A 321 -16.16 10.15 -2.15
N LEU A 322 -14.86 10.42 -2.38
CA LEU A 322 -13.95 10.82 -1.32
C LEU A 322 -14.31 12.22 -0.79
N PRO A 323 -14.25 12.48 0.52
CA PRO A 323 -14.57 13.79 1.07
C PRO A 323 -13.52 14.86 0.69
N GLU A 324 -13.92 16.13 0.66
CA GLU A 324 -13.01 17.27 0.39
C GLU A 324 -11.79 17.32 1.32
N SER A 325 -11.90 16.80 2.55
CA SER A 325 -10.77 16.69 3.49
C SER A 325 -9.63 15.82 2.97
N VAL A 326 -9.94 14.90 2.06
CA VAL A 326 -8.98 13.96 1.44
C VAL A 326 -8.50 14.48 0.10
N VAL A 327 -9.42 14.85 -0.80
CA VAL A 327 -9.08 15.22 -2.20
C VAL A 327 -8.87 16.72 -2.42
N GLY A 328 -9.21 17.56 -1.44
CA GLY A 328 -9.26 19.00 -1.60
C GLY A 328 -10.49 19.48 -2.34
N LYS A 329 -10.50 20.76 -2.70
CA LYS A 329 -11.55 21.33 -3.57
C LYS A 329 -11.35 20.86 -5.00
N THR A 330 -12.41 20.35 -5.59
CA THR A 330 -12.44 19.84 -6.96
C THR A 330 -13.10 20.83 -7.92
N GLU A 331 -12.73 20.78 -9.20
CA GLU A 331 -13.39 21.51 -10.29
C GLU A 331 -14.57 20.70 -10.87
N LEU A 332 -14.48 19.36 -10.81
CA LEU A 332 -15.48 18.42 -11.31
C LEU A 332 -15.86 17.40 -10.22
N PRO A 333 -17.13 16.98 -10.12
CA PRO A 333 -17.55 15.96 -9.16
C PRO A 333 -16.75 14.66 -9.26
N GLU A 334 -16.40 14.25 -10.47
CA GLU A 334 -15.66 13.00 -10.73
C GLU A 334 -14.26 12.97 -10.11
N GLN A 335 -13.68 14.14 -9.81
CA GLN A 335 -12.37 14.24 -9.16
C GLN A 335 -12.41 13.79 -7.69
N HIS A 336 -13.60 13.59 -7.11
CA HIS A 336 -13.78 12.91 -5.82
C HIS A 336 -13.54 11.40 -5.93
N SER A 337 -13.64 10.81 -7.12
CA SER A 337 -13.45 9.38 -7.30
C SER A 337 -11.99 8.99 -7.42
N LEU A 338 -11.57 8.06 -6.56
CA LEU A 338 -10.26 7.44 -6.66
C LEU A 338 -10.09 6.66 -7.96
N ALA A 339 -11.13 5.96 -8.43
CA ALA A 339 -11.09 5.25 -9.71
C ALA A 339 -10.88 6.20 -10.89
N TYR A 340 -11.57 7.34 -10.89
CA TYR A 340 -11.37 8.38 -11.91
C TYR A 340 -9.92 8.88 -11.89
N ARG A 341 -9.42 9.23 -10.71
CA ARG A 341 -8.04 9.74 -10.54
C ARG A 341 -7.01 8.72 -10.99
N ASP A 342 -7.21 7.44 -10.68
CA ASP A 342 -6.28 6.38 -11.07
C ASP A 342 -6.23 6.21 -12.60
N LEU A 343 -7.39 6.26 -13.28
CA LEU A 343 -7.47 6.24 -14.74
C LEU A 343 -6.85 7.50 -15.37
N GLU A 344 -7.14 8.68 -14.82
CA GLU A 344 -6.58 9.96 -15.27
C GLU A 344 -5.05 9.98 -15.12
N ARG A 345 -4.52 9.48 -14.00
CA ARG A 345 -3.08 9.36 -13.77
C ARG A 345 -2.42 8.43 -14.78
N GLY A 346 -3.05 7.29 -15.09
CA GLY A 346 -2.53 6.37 -16.10
C GLY A 346 -2.42 7.02 -17.49
N LEU A 347 -3.43 7.81 -17.88
CA LEU A 347 -3.41 8.58 -19.12
C LEU A 347 -2.36 9.69 -19.10
N ALA A 348 -2.30 10.48 -18.03
CA ALA A 348 -1.35 11.59 -17.88
C ALA A 348 0.12 11.13 -17.89
N LEU A 349 0.37 9.86 -17.55
CA LEU A 349 1.69 9.21 -17.54
C LEU A 349 1.96 8.37 -18.79
N ASP A 350 1.11 8.48 -19.81
CA ASP A 350 1.23 7.74 -21.07
C ASP A 350 1.44 6.23 -20.81
N LEU A 351 0.65 5.62 -19.93
CA LEU A 351 0.74 4.18 -19.67
C LEU A 351 0.30 3.39 -20.93
N PRO A 352 1.02 2.31 -21.30
CA PRO A 352 0.54 1.38 -22.30
C PRO A 352 -0.76 0.71 -21.85
N SER A 353 -1.52 0.16 -22.80
CA SER A 353 -2.68 -0.67 -22.48
C SER A 353 -2.28 -2.00 -21.83
N GLY A 354 -3.23 -2.63 -21.16
CA GLY A 354 -3.04 -3.97 -20.61
C GLY A 354 -2.75 -5.03 -21.67
N GLU A 355 -3.41 -4.97 -22.83
CA GLU A 355 -3.20 -5.87 -23.96
C GLU A 355 -1.79 -5.69 -24.55
N THR A 356 -1.32 -4.44 -24.66
CA THR A 356 0.03 -4.15 -25.15
C THR A 356 1.10 -4.71 -24.23
N ILE A 357 0.94 -4.58 -22.90
CA ILE A 357 1.88 -5.19 -21.93
C ILE A 357 1.77 -6.72 -21.94
N SER A 358 0.55 -7.27 -22.01
CA SER A 358 0.33 -8.73 -22.08
C SER A 358 1.09 -9.34 -23.27
N ARG A 359 0.96 -8.74 -24.46
CA ARG A 359 1.70 -9.15 -25.66
C ARG A 359 3.22 -9.04 -25.47
N ALA A 360 3.70 -7.99 -24.81
CA ALA A 360 5.13 -7.82 -24.53
C ALA A 360 5.68 -8.87 -23.55
N MET A 361 4.84 -9.34 -22.61
CA MET A 361 5.16 -10.43 -21.69
C MET A 361 4.95 -11.83 -22.30
N GLY A 362 4.32 -11.93 -23.47
CA GLY A 362 3.92 -13.21 -24.06
C GLY A 362 2.76 -13.89 -23.31
N VAL A 363 1.95 -13.11 -22.60
CA VAL A 363 0.70 -13.53 -21.95
C VAL A 363 -0.46 -13.27 -22.92
N GLU A 364 -1.41 -14.20 -23.00
CA GLU A 364 -2.59 -14.04 -23.84
C GLU A 364 -3.47 -12.89 -23.32
N PRO A 365 -3.71 -11.82 -24.12
CA PRO A 365 -4.53 -10.71 -23.67
C PRO A 365 -5.97 -11.12 -23.35
N LEU A 366 -6.63 -10.39 -22.44
CA LEU A 366 -8.07 -10.49 -22.27
C LEU A 366 -8.80 -10.12 -23.56
N THR A 367 -9.89 -10.83 -23.84
CA THR A 367 -10.79 -10.53 -24.95
C THR A 367 -11.67 -9.32 -24.65
N LEU A 368 -12.23 -8.70 -25.69
CA LEU A 368 -13.19 -7.59 -25.55
C LEU A 368 -14.43 -7.94 -24.72
N GLU A 369 -14.81 -9.21 -24.67
CA GLU A 369 -15.93 -9.71 -23.87
C GLU A 369 -15.54 -9.83 -22.40
N GLU A 370 -14.36 -10.37 -22.11
CA GLU A 370 -13.82 -10.51 -20.75
C GLU A 370 -13.58 -9.16 -20.09
N VAL A 371 -13.02 -8.19 -20.83
CA VAL A 371 -12.85 -6.81 -20.36
C VAL A 371 -14.21 -6.13 -20.14
N GLY A 372 -15.17 -6.35 -21.03
CA GLY A 372 -16.56 -5.88 -20.86
C GLY A 372 -16.82 -4.42 -21.23
N LEU A 373 -15.80 -3.63 -21.59
CA LEU A 373 -15.94 -2.20 -21.94
C LEU A 373 -16.70 -1.97 -23.25
N SER A 374 -16.74 -2.97 -24.15
CA SER A 374 -17.51 -2.91 -25.41
C SER A 374 -19.01 -2.69 -25.19
N LYS A 375 -19.56 -3.17 -24.07
CA LYS A 375 -20.96 -2.97 -23.66
C LYS A 375 -21.27 -1.51 -23.33
N LEU A 376 -20.24 -0.71 -23.04
CA LEU A 376 -20.33 0.73 -22.76
C LEU A 376 -20.03 1.60 -23.99
N GLY A 377 -19.87 0.98 -25.16
CA GLY A 377 -19.55 1.67 -26.41
C GLY A 377 -18.06 1.92 -26.63
N TYR A 378 -17.19 1.45 -25.74
CA TYR A 378 -15.73 1.56 -25.89
C TYR A 378 -15.18 0.51 -26.88
N GLN A 379 -14.31 0.91 -27.79
CA GLN A 379 -13.78 0.03 -28.86
C GLN A 379 -12.24 -0.02 -28.90
N GLY A 380 -11.56 0.59 -27.92
CA GLY A 380 -10.10 0.62 -27.81
C GLY A 380 -9.52 -0.52 -26.96
N GLU A 381 -8.18 -0.52 -26.83
CA GLU A 381 -7.48 -1.34 -25.83
C GLU A 381 -7.64 -0.75 -24.42
N THR A 382 -7.40 -1.54 -23.39
CA THR A 382 -7.85 -1.26 -22.03
C THR A 382 -6.82 -0.48 -21.21
N PRO A 383 -7.21 0.56 -20.43
CA PRO A 383 -6.32 1.20 -19.48
C PRO A 383 -5.71 0.20 -18.51
N LEU A 384 -4.40 0.28 -18.29
CA LEU A 384 -3.66 -0.74 -17.54
C LEU A 384 -4.24 -1.03 -16.14
N PHE A 385 -4.64 0.01 -15.39
CA PHE A 385 -5.26 -0.15 -14.08
C PHE A 385 -6.54 -1.00 -14.15
N TYR A 386 -7.45 -0.66 -15.06
CA TYR A 386 -8.70 -1.41 -15.25
C TYR A 386 -8.43 -2.84 -15.73
N TYR A 387 -7.48 -2.99 -16.67
CA TYR A 387 -7.11 -4.30 -17.20
C TYR A 387 -6.61 -5.23 -16.09
N ILE A 388 -5.76 -4.75 -15.19
CA ILE A 388 -5.20 -5.56 -14.09
C ILE A 388 -6.29 -6.04 -13.13
N LEU A 389 -7.29 -5.20 -12.85
CA LEU A 389 -8.46 -5.60 -12.06
C LEU A 389 -9.28 -6.68 -12.76
N LYS A 390 -9.58 -6.49 -14.06
CA LYS A 390 -10.31 -7.48 -14.87
C LYS A 390 -9.53 -8.79 -15.06
N GLU A 391 -8.21 -8.72 -15.15
CA GLU A 391 -7.35 -9.89 -15.27
C GLU A 391 -7.48 -10.77 -14.04
N ALA A 392 -7.37 -10.17 -12.84
CA ALA A 392 -7.57 -10.89 -11.58
C ALA A 392 -8.98 -11.50 -11.50
N GLU A 393 -10.01 -10.72 -11.82
CA GLU A 393 -11.41 -11.16 -11.78
C GLU A 393 -11.68 -12.35 -12.70
N VAL A 394 -11.25 -12.25 -13.97
CA VAL A 394 -11.60 -13.22 -15.01
C VAL A 394 -10.74 -14.48 -14.95
N ARG A 395 -9.45 -14.33 -14.65
CA ARG A 395 -8.50 -15.45 -14.71
C ARG A 395 -8.36 -16.19 -13.38
N TYR A 396 -8.61 -15.50 -12.26
CA TYR A 396 -8.34 -16.01 -10.90
C TYR A 396 -9.49 -15.73 -9.93
N GLU A 397 -10.70 -15.46 -10.42
CA GLU A 397 -11.90 -15.17 -9.62
C GLU A 397 -11.70 -14.04 -8.60
N GLY A 398 -10.76 -13.13 -8.86
CA GLY A 398 -10.38 -12.02 -7.99
C GLY A 398 -9.68 -12.43 -6.69
N GLU A 399 -9.18 -13.67 -6.58
CA GLU A 399 -8.54 -14.16 -5.35
C GLU A 399 -7.10 -13.65 -5.17
N HIS A 400 -6.42 -13.32 -6.28
CA HIS A 400 -5.11 -12.67 -6.34
C HIS A 400 -4.92 -12.01 -7.72
N LEU A 401 -3.85 -11.23 -7.87
CA LEU A 401 -3.48 -10.61 -9.15
C LEU A 401 -3.22 -11.65 -10.24
N GLY A 402 -3.55 -11.27 -11.48
CA GLY A 402 -3.24 -12.10 -12.65
C GLY A 402 -1.78 -12.05 -13.08
N GLU A 403 -1.47 -12.71 -14.20
CA GLU A 403 -0.08 -12.88 -14.66
C GLU A 403 0.61 -11.53 -14.92
N VAL A 404 -0.04 -10.59 -15.60
CA VAL A 404 0.54 -9.28 -15.91
C VAL A 404 0.67 -8.43 -14.66
N GLY A 405 -0.44 -8.22 -13.94
CA GLY A 405 -0.45 -7.40 -12.73
C GLY A 405 0.48 -7.94 -11.66
N GLY A 406 0.41 -9.26 -11.41
CA GLY A 406 1.21 -9.96 -10.43
C GLY A 406 2.70 -9.90 -10.75
N ARG A 407 3.09 -10.05 -12.02
CA ARG A 407 4.50 -10.00 -12.43
C ARG A 407 5.10 -8.61 -12.22
N ILE A 408 4.36 -7.55 -12.58
CA ILE A 408 4.78 -6.17 -12.33
C ILE A 408 4.99 -5.95 -10.82
N VAL A 409 4.02 -6.35 -10.00
CA VAL A 409 4.08 -6.14 -8.54
C VAL A 409 5.24 -6.91 -7.91
N ALA A 410 5.35 -8.21 -8.20
CA ALA A 410 6.34 -9.07 -7.57
C ALA A 410 7.77 -8.73 -8.00
N GLU A 411 8.01 -8.49 -9.31
CA GLU A 411 9.35 -8.16 -9.78
C GLU A 411 9.83 -6.82 -9.24
N VAL A 412 8.95 -5.81 -9.12
CA VAL A 412 9.35 -4.53 -8.53
C VAL A 412 9.73 -4.70 -7.07
N LEU A 413 8.88 -5.30 -6.23
CA LEU A 413 9.16 -5.44 -4.80
C LEU A 413 10.43 -6.28 -4.55
N LEU A 414 10.62 -7.37 -5.29
CA LEU A 414 11.82 -8.20 -5.19
C LEU A 414 13.07 -7.46 -5.70
N ALA A 415 12.98 -6.72 -6.80
CA ALA A 415 14.08 -5.89 -7.30
C ALA A 415 14.52 -4.83 -6.29
N LEU A 416 13.56 -4.18 -5.60
CA LEU A 416 13.89 -3.19 -4.57
C LEU A 416 14.68 -3.84 -3.41
N LEU A 417 14.28 -5.05 -2.97
CA LEU A 417 15.02 -5.79 -1.95
C LEU A 417 16.41 -6.21 -2.43
N ASP A 418 16.49 -6.83 -3.60
CA ASP A 418 17.75 -7.35 -4.15
C ASP A 418 18.77 -6.21 -4.40
N SER A 419 18.26 -5.01 -4.70
CA SER A 419 19.07 -3.80 -4.88
C SER A 419 19.52 -3.13 -3.58
N ASP A 420 18.83 -3.39 -2.46
CA ASP A 420 19.20 -2.82 -1.16
C ASP A 420 20.32 -3.66 -0.54
N THR A 421 21.55 -3.11 -0.58
CA THR A 421 22.74 -3.71 0.06
C THR A 421 22.59 -3.97 1.56
N THR A 422 21.53 -3.48 2.21
CA THR A 422 21.24 -3.71 3.64
C THR A 422 20.04 -4.62 3.90
N SER A 423 19.38 -5.12 2.84
CA SER A 423 18.31 -6.11 2.94
C SER A 423 18.83 -7.45 3.43
N TYR A 424 17.98 -8.22 4.12
CA TYR A 424 18.31 -9.59 4.50
C TYR A 424 18.76 -10.41 3.28
N ARG A 425 18.13 -10.22 2.12
CA ARG A 425 18.44 -10.92 0.86
C ARG A 425 19.83 -10.62 0.30
N ASN A 426 20.44 -9.50 0.69
CA ASN A 426 21.76 -9.11 0.21
C ASN A 426 22.86 -9.37 1.26
N ILE A 427 22.56 -9.12 2.54
CA ILE A 427 23.52 -9.28 3.64
C ILE A 427 23.70 -10.75 4.02
N ASP A 428 22.61 -11.51 4.12
CA ASP A 428 22.63 -12.90 4.57
C ASP A 428 21.51 -13.68 3.87
N THR A 429 21.85 -14.30 2.73
CA THR A 429 20.88 -15.01 1.86
C THR A 429 20.23 -16.21 2.53
N GLU A 430 20.85 -16.74 3.59
CA GLU A 430 20.33 -17.87 4.38
C GLU A 430 19.65 -17.40 5.66
N TRP A 431 19.52 -16.08 5.85
CA TRP A 431 18.86 -15.53 7.02
C TRP A 431 17.40 -15.97 7.05
N VAL A 432 16.98 -16.41 8.24
CA VAL A 432 15.58 -16.68 8.58
C VAL A 432 15.19 -15.86 9.80
N PRO A 433 13.90 -15.56 9.99
CA PRO A 433 13.42 -14.82 11.15
C PRO A 433 13.92 -15.37 12.49
N THR A 434 14.33 -14.45 13.34
CA THR A 434 14.97 -14.76 14.64
C THR A 434 14.15 -14.28 15.83
N LEU A 435 13.17 -13.41 15.61
CA LEU A 435 12.26 -13.01 16.67
C LEU A 435 11.29 -14.17 16.99
N PRO A 436 10.87 -14.32 18.25
CA PRO A 436 9.84 -15.28 18.62
C PRO A 436 8.57 -15.11 17.77
N GLY A 437 8.11 -16.22 17.17
CA GLY A 437 6.87 -16.34 16.43
C GLY A 437 6.25 -17.72 16.61
N ALA A 438 5.12 -17.98 15.96
CA ALA A 438 4.38 -19.24 16.05
C ALA A 438 5.19 -20.44 15.51
N ARG A 439 6.08 -20.20 14.55
CA ARG A 439 6.95 -21.21 13.94
C ARG A 439 8.39 -20.72 13.88
N GLU A 440 9.33 -21.53 14.35
CA GLU A 440 10.76 -21.24 14.25
C GLU A 440 11.21 -21.13 12.79
N GLY A 441 11.97 -20.08 12.47
CA GLY A 441 12.47 -19.80 11.12
C GLY A 441 11.41 -19.21 10.17
N ASP A 442 10.28 -18.76 10.69
CA ASP A 442 9.24 -18.06 9.93
C ASP A 442 8.67 -16.89 10.76
N PHE A 443 8.04 -15.92 10.10
CA PHE A 443 7.46 -14.76 10.77
C PHE A 443 6.39 -14.08 9.92
N THR A 444 5.22 -13.95 10.50
CA THR A 444 4.03 -13.37 9.87
C THR A 444 3.68 -12.02 10.47
N ILE A 445 2.75 -11.30 9.84
CA ILE A 445 2.18 -10.09 10.42
C ILE A 445 1.44 -10.38 11.74
N ALA A 446 0.89 -11.59 11.91
CA ALA A 446 0.31 -12.02 13.19
C ALA A 446 1.37 -12.09 14.29
N ASP A 447 2.55 -12.65 14.00
CA ASP A 447 3.67 -12.70 14.93
C ASP A 447 4.14 -11.29 15.30
N LEU A 448 4.23 -10.38 14.32
CA LEU A 448 4.55 -8.98 14.55
C LEU A 448 3.57 -8.33 15.55
N LEU A 449 2.27 -8.50 15.33
CA LEU A 449 1.22 -7.89 16.14
C LEU A 449 1.15 -8.47 17.55
N GLN A 450 1.36 -9.79 17.70
CA GLN A 450 1.47 -10.43 19.01
C GLN A 450 2.72 -9.96 19.76
N PHE A 451 3.86 -9.87 19.06
CA PHE A 451 5.12 -9.37 19.64
C PHE A 451 5.01 -7.90 20.06
N ALA A 452 4.31 -7.08 19.27
CA ALA A 452 4.01 -5.69 19.56
C ALA A 452 2.97 -5.49 20.68
N ARG A 453 2.30 -6.57 21.13
CA ARG A 453 1.19 -6.56 22.09
C ARG A 453 0.03 -5.68 21.62
N THR A 454 -0.31 -5.81 20.35
CA THR A 454 -1.44 -5.11 19.70
C THR A 454 -2.54 -6.05 19.23
N ALA A 455 -2.29 -7.36 19.23
CA ALA A 455 -3.27 -8.40 18.93
C ALA A 455 -3.57 -9.25 20.16
#